data_AF-K9SIC5-F1
#
_entry.id   AF-K9SIC5-F1
#
_cell.length_a   1.000
_cell.length_b   1.000
_cell.length_c   1.000
_cell.angle_alpha   90.00
_cell.angle_beta   90.00
_cell.angle_gamma   90.00
#
_symmetry.space_group_name_H-M   'P 1'
#
loop_
_entity.id
_entity.type
_entity.pdbx_description
1 polymer ?
#
loop_
_entity_poly.entity_id
_entity_poly.type
_entity_poly.pdbx_seq_one_letter_code
_entity_poly.pdbx_strand_id
1 'polypeptide(L)'
;MMLISLTDYELVDIITPLGIEQAIDYLGQLFLPAETYKNSDDAINACRADLESGLFSIVVQEPNQVRIWCPIPRQMQTELLDLNIAKLIKEIDREISVREANEAIAADSYHLAA
;
A
#
# COMPACT_ATOMS: atom_id res chain seq x y z
N MET A 1 -8.06 20.06 -5.98
CA MET A 1 -7.43 20.22 -4.66
C MET A 1 -8.42 19.76 -3.59
N MET A 2 -8.08 18.70 -2.86
CA MET A 2 -8.84 18.21 -1.72
C MET A 2 -7.86 18.07 -0.55
N LEU A 3 -8.24 18.61 0.62
CA LEU A 3 -7.46 18.50 1.84
C LEU A 3 -8.16 17.44 2.70
N ILE A 4 -7.51 16.30 2.88
CA ILE A 4 -8.10 15.17 3.59
C ILE A 4 -7.64 15.18 5.04
N SER A 5 -8.59 14.98 5.96
CA SER A 5 -8.27 14.76 7.37
C SER A 5 -7.57 13.41 7.53
N LEU A 6 -6.71 13.29 8.54
CA LEU A 6 -6.06 12.02 8.92
C LEU A 6 -7.05 10.89 9.25
N THR A 7 -8.32 11.22 9.46
CA THR A 7 -9.40 10.29 9.76
C THR A 7 -10.09 9.72 8.53
N ASP A 8 -9.88 10.30 7.36
CA ASP A 8 -10.73 10.06 6.19
C ASP A 8 -10.11 9.06 5.21
N TYR A 9 -8.95 8.51 5.55
CA TYR A 9 -8.18 7.64 4.68
C TYR A 9 -7.56 6.48 5.46
N GLU A 10 -7.30 5.38 4.76
CA GLU A 10 -6.61 4.22 5.31
C GLU A 10 -5.19 4.12 4.71
N LEU A 11 -4.20 3.81 5.56
CA LEU A 11 -2.88 3.45 5.09
C LEU A 11 -2.90 1.98 4.69
N VAL A 12 -2.43 1.68 3.49
CA VAL A 12 -2.36 0.32 2.96
C VAL A 12 -0.98 0.06 2.37
N ASP A 13 -0.42 -1.09 2.67
CA ASP A 13 0.82 -1.53 2.03
C ASP A 13 0.48 -2.16 0.68
N ILE A 14 1.10 -1.66 -0.39
CA ILE A 14 0.94 -2.18 -1.75
C ILE A 14 2.28 -2.66 -2.30
N ILE A 15 2.24 -3.73 -3.09
CA ILE A 15 3.42 -4.24 -3.77
C ILE A 15 3.54 -3.58 -5.13
N THR A 16 4.56 -2.74 -5.28
CA THR A 16 4.98 -2.13 -6.54
C THR A 16 6.15 -2.92 -7.13
N PRO A 17 6.51 -2.70 -8.42
CA PRO A 17 7.74 -3.26 -8.99
C PRO A 17 9.02 -2.86 -8.25
N LEU A 18 8.99 -1.78 -7.46
CA LEU A 18 10.12 -1.28 -6.68
C LEU A 18 10.19 -1.89 -5.27
N GLY A 19 9.13 -2.53 -4.79
CA GLY A 19 9.07 -3.12 -3.46
C GLY A 19 7.70 -2.98 -2.82
N ILE A 20 7.67 -3.01 -1.49
CA ILE A 20 6.45 -2.68 -0.74
C ILE A 20 6.48 -1.17 -0.48
N GLU A 21 5.42 -0.49 -0.89
CA GLU A 21 5.23 0.94 -0.67
C GLU A 21 3.96 1.18 0.13
N GLN A 22 4.00 2.20 0.98
CA GLN A 22 2.83 2.64 1.73
C GLN A 22 2.00 3.58 0.87
N ALA A 23 0.77 3.17 0.57
CA ALA A 23 -0.23 3.94 -0.14
C ALA A 23 -1.32 4.45 0.83
N ILE A 24 -2.11 5.40 0.34
CA ILE A 24 -3.38 5.79 0.95
C ILE A 24 -4.53 5.26 0.10
N ASP A 25 -5.50 4.59 0.71
CA ASP A 25 -6.82 4.39 0.13
C ASP A 25 -7.75 5.52 0.59
N TYR A 26 -8.26 6.27 -0.38
CA TYR A 26 -9.28 7.29 -0.18
C TYR A 26 -10.43 7.09 -1.16
N LEU A 27 -11.61 6.75 -0.64
CA LEU A 27 -12.82 6.47 -1.43
C LEU A 27 -12.63 5.36 -2.50
N GLY A 28 -11.81 4.35 -2.21
CA GLY A 28 -11.52 3.24 -3.12
C GLY A 28 -10.55 3.60 -4.25
N GLN A 29 -9.87 4.74 -4.13
CA GLN A 29 -8.83 5.19 -5.04
C GLN A 29 -7.51 5.18 -4.28
N LEU A 30 -6.52 4.46 -4.81
CA LEU A 30 -5.18 4.42 -4.22
C LEU A 30 -4.36 5.64 -4.64
N PHE A 31 -3.57 6.14 -3.69
CA PHE A 31 -2.63 7.22 -3.88
C PHE A 31 -1.25 6.83 -3.35
N LEU A 32 -0.19 7.22 -4.07
CA LEU A 32 1.19 7.08 -3.65
C LEU A 32 1.78 8.43 -3.23
N PRO A 33 2.72 8.43 -2.27
CA PRO A 33 3.39 9.65 -1.84
C PRO A 33 4.26 10.18 -2.98
N ALA A 34 4.15 11.47 -3.30
CA ALA A 34 4.93 12.11 -4.36
C ALA A 34 5.98 13.06 -3.79
N GLU A 35 5.52 14.11 -3.10
CA GLU A 35 6.39 15.20 -2.65
C GLU A 35 6.06 15.61 -1.22
N THR A 36 7.07 16.09 -0.49
CA THR A 36 6.95 16.51 0.91
C THR A 36 7.34 17.97 1.07
N TYR A 37 6.55 18.69 1.86
CA TYR A 37 6.61 20.13 2.06
C TYR A 37 6.66 20.46 3.56
N LYS A 38 7.30 21.57 3.90
CA LYS A 38 7.43 22.04 5.29
C LYS A 38 6.16 22.70 5.82
N ASN A 39 5.32 23.22 4.94
CA ASN A 39 4.10 23.93 5.28
C ASN A 39 2.99 23.61 4.26
N SER A 40 1.75 23.90 4.64
CA SER A 40 0.56 23.63 3.82
C SER A 40 0.45 24.54 2.60
N ASP A 41 0.93 25.79 2.68
CA ASP A 41 0.81 26.75 1.58
C ASP A 41 1.62 26.31 0.36
N ASP A 42 2.85 25.85 0.57
CA ASP A 42 3.71 25.33 -0.50
C ASP A 42 3.09 24.08 -1.14
N ALA A 43 2.57 23.15 -0.32
CA ALA A 43 1.90 21.94 -0.81
C ALA A 43 0.61 22.26 -1.59
N ILE A 44 -0.17 23.23 -1.12
CA ILE A 44 -1.40 23.71 -1.78
C ILE A 44 -1.06 24.34 -3.13
N ASN A 45 0.01 25.13 -3.21
CA ASN A 45 0.43 25.76 -4.45
C ASN A 45 0.89 24.73 -5.49
N ALA A 46 1.65 23.72 -5.08
CA ALA A 46 2.03 22.62 -5.95
C ALA A 46 0.81 21.79 -6.42
N CYS A 47 -0.11 21.45 -5.51
CA CYS A 47 -1.35 20.75 -5.87
C CYS A 47 -2.25 21.59 -6.81
N ARG A 48 -2.22 22.93 -6.72
CA ARG A 48 -2.89 23.81 -7.68
C ARG A 48 -2.23 23.75 -9.05
N ALA A 49 -0.90 23.76 -9.13
CA ALA A 49 -0.18 23.60 -10.39
C ALA A 49 -0.48 22.25 -11.05
N ASP A 50 -0.54 21.16 -10.26
CA ASP A 50 -1.00 19.86 -10.73
C ASP A 50 -2.39 19.96 -11.36
N LEU A 51 -3.34 20.59 -10.67
CA LEU A 51 -4.70 20.76 -11.15
C LEU A 51 -4.76 21.58 -12.45
N GLU A 52 -3.97 22.64 -12.57
CA GLU A 52 -3.85 23.44 -13.79
C GLU A 52 -3.29 22.63 -14.97
N SER A 53 -2.44 21.64 -14.69
CA SER A 53 -1.94 20.68 -15.69
C SER A 53 -2.90 19.52 -15.98
N GLY A 54 -4.07 19.48 -15.33
CA GLY A 54 -5.06 18.40 -15.44
C GLY A 54 -4.74 17.16 -14.60
N LEU A 55 -3.76 17.24 -13.70
CA LEU A 55 -3.43 16.21 -12.74
C LEU A 55 -4.27 16.38 -11.47
N PHE A 56 -4.67 15.25 -10.88
CA PHE A 56 -5.32 15.25 -9.58
C PHE A 56 -4.30 14.83 -8.54
N SER A 57 -4.19 15.58 -7.45
CA SER A 57 -3.40 15.22 -6.29
C SER A 57 -4.11 15.68 -5.02
N ILE A 58 -3.78 15.06 -3.90
CA ILE A 58 -4.35 15.39 -2.58
C ILE A 58 -3.26 15.82 -1.62
N VAL A 59 -3.61 16.75 -0.73
CA VAL A 59 -2.70 17.26 0.30
C VAL A 59 -3.07 16.60 1.62
N VAL A 60 -2.08 15.96 2.24
CA VAL A 60 -2.21 15.28 3.54
C VAL A 60 -1.34 16.00 4.56
N GLN A 61 -1.97 16.45 5.64
CA GLN A 61 -1.29 17.08 6.77
C GLN A 61 -0.82 15.99 7.74
N GLU A 62 0.48 15.77 7.83
CA GLU A 62 1.10 14.84 8.79
C GLU A 62 1.66 15.61 10.00
N PRO A 63 2.00 14.96 11.13
CA PRO A 63 2.42 15.65 12.36
C PRO A 63 3.60 16.63 12.21
N ASN A 64 4.54 16.36 11.28
CA ASN A 64 5.76 17.15 11.11
C ASN A 64 5.97 17.70 9.68
N GLN A 65 5.07 17.37 8.76
CA GLN A 65 5.23 17.69 7.35
C GLN A 65 3.89 17.70 6.64
N VAL A 66 3.86 18.24 5.43
CA VAL A 66 2.72 18.15 4.54
C VAL A 66 3.14 17.37 3.32
N ARG A 67 2.35 16.39 2.91
CA ARG A 67 2.71 15.51 1.80
C ARG A 67 1.65 15.57 0.71
N ILE A 68 2.11 15.64 -0.53
CA ILE A 68 1.26 15.48 -1.71
C ILE A 68 1.23 14.01 -2.08
N TRP A 69 0.02 13.52 -2.36
CA TRP A 69 -0.23 12.16 -2.79
C TRP A 69 -0.90 12.16 -4.17
N CYS A 70 -0.38 11.32 -5.06
CA CYS A 70 -0.82 11.24 -6.45
C CYS A 70 -1.59 9.94 -6.69
N PRO A 71 -2.73 9.99 -7.41
CA PRO A 71 -3.56 8.83 -7.67
C PRO A 71 -2.81 7.85 -8.54
N ILE A 72 -2.86 6.58 -8.17
CA ILE A 72 -2.44 5.50 -9.04
C ILE A 72 -3.48 5.39 -10.17
N PRO A 73 -3.09 5.44 -11.46
CA PRO A 73 -4.02 5.22 -12.56
C PRO A 73 -4.79 3.91 -12.38
N ARG A 74 -6.11 3.91 -12.61
CA ARG A 74 -6.95 2.71 -12.39
C ARG A 74 -6.45 1.47 -13.12
N GLN A 75 -5.88 1.65 -14.31
CA GLN A 75 -5.27 0.58 -15.10
C GLN A 75 -4.14 -0.10 -14.32
N MET A 76 -3.28 0.69 -13.68
CA MET A 76 -2.16 0.19 -12.86
C MET A 76 -2.65 -0.41 -11.55
N GLN A 77 -3.76 0.05 -10.97
CA GLN A 77 -4.31 -0.54 -9.76
C GLN A 77 -4.74 -2.00 -9.96
N THR A 78 -5.25 -2.34 -11.15
CA THR A 78 -5.63 -3.73 -11.45
C THR A 78 -4.38 -4.63 -11.47
N GLU A 79 -3.30 -4.17 -12.08
CA GLU A 79 -2.02 -4.88 -12.11
C GLU A 79 -1.40 -5.03 -10.71
N LEU A 80 -1.50 -4.00 -9.86
CA LEU A 80 -1.08 -4.08 -8.46
C LEU A 80 -1.91 -5.09 -7.67
N LEU A 81 -3.21 -5.16 -7.91
CA LEU A 81 -4.09 -6.13 -7.27
C LEU A 81 -3.67 -7.56 -7.63
N ASP A 82 -3.41 -7.82 -8.92
CA ASP A 82 -2.95 -9.13 -9.40
C ASP A 82 -1.61 -9.53 -8.77
N LEU A 83 -0.66 -8.59 -8.66
CA LEU A 83 0.62 -8.79 -7.98
C LEU A 83 0.44 -9.11 -6.49
N ASN A 84 -0.40 -8.34 -5.80
CA ASN A 84 -0.69 -8.53 -4.38
C ASN A 84 -1.33 -9.92 -4.12
N ILE A 85 -2.31 -10.32 -4.94
CA ILE A 85 -2.96 -11.64 -4.86
C ILE A 85 -1.96 -12.76 -5.12
N ALA A 86 -1.16 -12.67 -6.20
CA ALA A 86 -0.19 -13.70 -6.55
C ALA A 86 0.86 -13.91 -5.45
N LYS A 87 1.29 -12.84 -4.77
CA LYS A 87 2.24 -12.96 -3.66
C LYS A 87 1.57 -13.54 -2.42
N LEU A 88 0.33 -13.15 -2.11
CA LEU A 88 -0.43 -13.72 -1.00
C LEU A 88 -0.64 -15.24 -1.17
N ILE A 89 -0.98 -15.69 -2.38
CA ILE A 89 -1.11 -17.12 -2.70
C ILE A 89 0.20 -17.86 -2.42
N LYS A 90 1.34 -17.31 -2.88
CA LYS A 90 2.66 -17.92 -2.63
C LYS A 90 3.01 -18.01 -1.15
N GLU A 91 2.64 -17.02 -0.35
CA GLU A 91 2.87 -17.05 1.09
C GLU A 91 2.01 -18.12 1.77
N ILE A 92 0.73 -18.23 1.37
CA ILE A 92 -0.17 -19.27 1.86
C ILE A 92 0.36 -20.67 1.51
N ASP A 93 0.78 -20.90 0.26
CA ASP A 93 1.35 -22.18 -0.18
C ASP A 93 2.59 -22.56 0.63
N ARG A 94 3.43 -21.57 0.97
CA ARG A 94 4.60 -21.75 1.82
C ARG A 94 4.21 -22.16 3.24
N GLU A 95 3.23 -21.49 3.85
CA GLU A 95 2.77 -21.81 5.20
C GLU A 95 2.14 -23.20 5.28
N ILE A 96 1.34 -23.59 4.28
CA ILE A 96 0.77 -24.94 4.16
C ILE A 96 1.90 -25.99 4.10
N SER A 97 2.91 -25.77 3.25
CA SER A 97 4.05 -26.69 3.12
C SER A 97 4.82 -26.87 4.43
N VAL A 98 5.02 -25.78 5.18
CA VAL A 98 5.68 -25.83 6.50
C VAL A 98 4.83 -26.63 7.50
N ARG A 99 3.52 -26.43 7.49
CA ARG A 99 2.60 -27.13 8.38
C ARG A 99 2.59 -28.64 8.12
N GLU A 100 2.51 -29.07 6.86
CA GLU A 100 2.55 -30.48 6.48
C GLU A 100 3.86 -31.15 6.90
N ALA A 101 5.00 -30.48 6.71
CA ALA A 101 6.29 -30.98 7.17
C ALA A 101 6.34 -31.15 8.70
N ASN A 102 5.78 -30.21 9.46
CA ASN A 102 5.71 -30.31 10.92
C ASN A 102 4.79 -31.44 11.39
N GLU A 103 3.65 -31.65 10.71
CA GLU A 103 2.74 -32.76 11.02
C GLU A 103 3.40 -34.13 10.74
N ALA A 104 4.17 -34.25 9.65
CA ALA A 104 4.93 -35.46 9.34
C ALA A 104 6.01 -35.76 10.41
N ILE A 105 6.77 -34.75 10.83
CA ILE A 105 7.78 -34.89 11.90
C ILE A 105 7.12 -35.31 13.22
N ALA A 106 5.97 -34.72 13.55
CA ALA A 106 5.23 -35.08 14.75
C ALA A 106 4.79 -36.55 14.70
N ALA A 107 4.24 -37.01 13.57
CA ALA A 107 3.79 -38.39 13.39
C ALA A 107 4.95 -39.42 13.54
N ASP A 108 6.12 -39.14 12.98
CA ASP A 108 7.30 -40.01 13.10
C ASP A 108 7.83 -40.06 14.55
N SER A 109 7.72 -38.95 15.30
CA SER A 109 8.16 -38.86 16.69
C SER A 109 7.31 -39.75 17.63
N TYR A 110 6.02 -39.93 17.33
CA TYR A 110 5.14 -40.80 18.11
C TYR A 110 5.37 -42.29 17.83
N HIS A 111 5.86 -42.65 16.63
CA HIS A 111 6.17 -44.04 16.28
C HIS A 111 7.49 -44.56 16.86
N LEU A 112 8.44 -43.67 17.20
CA LEU A 112 9.70 -44.04 17.86
C LEU A 112 9.61 -44.14 19.39
N ALA A 113 8.50 -43.71 19.98
CA ALA A 113 8.26 -43.71 21.43
C ALA A 113 7.33 -44.84 21.92
N ALA A 114 6.85 -45.71 21.02
CA ALA A 114 5.99 -46.87 21.28
C ALA A 114 6.74 -48.19 21.06
#